data_AF-A0A1M3LD68-F1
#
_entry.id   AF-A0A1M3LD68-F1
#
_cell.length_a   1.000
_cell.length_b   1.000
_cell.length_c   1.000
_cell.angle_alpha   90.00
_cell.angle_beta   90.00
_cell.angle_gamma   90.00
#
_symmetry.space_group_name_H-M   'P 1'
#
loop_
_entity.id
_entity.type
_entity.pdbx_description
1 polymer ?
#
loop_
_entity_poly.entity_id
_entity_poly.type
_entity_poly.pdbx_seq_one_letter_code
_entity_poly.pdbx_strand_id
1 'polypeptide(L)'
;MTHFEILSKLDPAIIAHFLETGNSEGIPPETQQWLQEISMAYEEYDKDRNISSAARSLMKRIAAKFGKKPSFRTCQERIYAALEYFHVDNIVSDKVWYIDFANKYEDDAKAAIEAEDFKSAYLFRKAAEECREKSSIAASLNTGFVPVLLLSPDISLVDYGFESKSMKEIARKNNEGFYIKHIDSLPIDEIEKKRLRRDADLPETPYEEIESD
;
A
#
# COMPACT_ATOMS: atom_id res chain seq x y z
N MET A 1 36.01 11.55 -2.92
CA MET A 1 34.75 11.41 -3.67
C MET A 1 34.35 9.97 -3.59
N THR A 2 33.08 9.70 -3.34
CA THR A 2 32.56 8.33 -3.41
C THR A 2 32.54 7.86 -4.88
N HIS A 3 32.66 6.56 -5.15
CA HIS A 3 32.60 6.05 -6.53
C HIS A 3 31.28 6.42 -7.21
N PHE A 4 30.19 6.49 -6.45
CA PHE A 4 28.88 6.95 -6.91
C PHE A 4 28.86 8.42 -7.37
N GLU A 5 29.52 9.33 -6.65
CA GLU A 5 29.66 10.75 -7.06
C GLU A 5 30.46 10.93 -8.35
N ILE A 6 31.40 10.02 -8.62
CA ILE A 6 32.18 10.04 -9.87
C ILE A 6 31.30 9.56 -11.01
N LEU A 7 30.55 8.47 -10.80
CA LEU A 7 29.66 7.90 -11.81
C LEU A 7 28.47 8.80 -12.14
N SER A 8 27.90 9.51 -11.17
CA SER A 8 26.76 10.40 -11.40
C SER A 8 27.10 11.65 -12.23
N LYS A 9 28.39 12.01 -12.32
CA LYS A 9 28.88 13.13 -13.13
C LYS A 9 29.25 12.72 -14.56
N LEU A 10 29.34 11.43 -14.84
CA LEU A 10 29.74 10.90 -16.14
C LEU A 10 28.52 10.75 -17.05
N ASP A 11 28.75 10.91 -18.36
CA ASP A 11 27.72 10.65 -19.36
C ASP A 11 27.36 9.15 -19.39
N PRO A 12 26.07 8.79 -19.40
CA PRO A 12 25.63 7.38 -19.47
C PRO A 12 26.25 6.59 -20.63
N ALA A 13 26.56 7.22 -21.76
CA ALA A 13 27.20 6.56 -22.90
C ALA A 13 28.61 6.04 -22.58
N ILE A 14 29.35 6.74 -21.72
CA ILE A 14 30.70 6.31 -21.28
C ILE A 14 30.59 5.04 -20.42
N ILE A 15 29.56 4.99 -19.56
CA ILE A 15 29.28 3.84 -18.70
C ILE A 15 28.82 2.65 -19.55
N ALA A 16 27.91 2.86 -20.51
CA ALA A 16 27.45 1.82 -21.43
C ALA A 16 28.61 1.23 -22.24
N HIS A 17 29.46 2.08 -22.81
CA HIS A 17 30.66 1.64 -23.53
C HIS A 17 31.60 0.82 -22.65
N PHE A 18 31.78 1.20 -21.39
CA PHE A 18 32.60 0.43 -20.44
C PHE A 18 31.99 -0.94 -20.12
N LEU A 19 30.67 -1.04 -19.98
CA LEU A 19 29.99 -2.32 -19.74
C LEU A 19 30.11 -3.27 -20.95
N GLU A 20 30.16 -2.75 -22.18
CA GLU A 20 30.32 -3.54 -23.41
C GLU A 20 31.78 -3.95 -23.68
N THR A 21 32.72 -3.02 -23.54
CA THR A 21 34.12 -3.22 -23.97
C THR A 21 35.08 -3.56 -22.83
N GLY A 22 34.67 -3.34 -21.58
CA GLY A 22 35.46 -3.62 -20.38
C GLY A 22 36.56 -2.61 -20.07
N ASN A 23 36.77 -1.58 -20.92
CA ASN A 23 37.74 -0.50 -20.72
C ASN A 23 37.16 0.84 -21.18
N SER A 24 37.49 1.92 -20.47
CA SER A 24 37.14 3.28 -20.87
C SER A 24 38.26 4.25 -20.50
N GLU A 25 38.46 5.33 -21.25
CA GLU A 25 39.43 6.37 -20.87
C GLU A 25 38.81 7.41 -19.92
N GLY A 26 37.47 7.54 -19.95
CA GLY A 26 36.72 8.54 -19.19
C GLY A 26 36.48 8.20 -17.71
N ILE A 27 36.66 6.93 -17.30
CA ILE A 27 36.45 6.50 -15.91
C ILE A 27 37.81 6.30 -15.24
N PRO A 28 38.05 6.81 -14.01
CA PRO A 28 39.28 6.53 -13.28
C PRO A 28 39.52 5.01 -13.08
N PRO A 29 40.75 4.50 -13.20
CA PRO A 29 41.04 3.05 -13.14
C PRO A 29 40.53 2.35 -11.88
N GLU A 30 40.57 3.02 -10.73
CA GLU A 30 40.05 2.50 -9.46
C GLU A 30 38.52 2.34 -9.49
N THR A 31 37.82 3.29 -10.12
CA THR A 31 36.36 3.24 -10.26
C THR A 31 35.92 2.21 -11.29
N GLN A 32 36.74 1.95 -12.32
CA GLN A 32 36.52 0.85 -13.25
C GLN A 32 36.61 -0.51 -12.56
N GLN A 33 37.65 -0.72 -11.75
CA GLN A 33 37.78 -1.95 -10.99
C GLN A 33 36.60 -2.12 -10.03
N TRP A 34 36.21 -1.05 -9.34
CA TRP A 34 35.05 -1.05 -8.47
C TRP A 34 33.75 -1.39 -9.22
N LEU A 35 33.55 -0.83 -10.42
CA LEU A 35 32.37 -1.13 -11.25
C LEU A 35 32.32 -2.61 -11.64
N GLN A 36 33.46 -3.20 -11.99
CA GLN A 36 33.55 -4.64 -12.26
C GLN A 36 33.29 -5.48 -11.01
N GLU A 37 33.76 -5.05 -9.83
CA GLU A 37 33.49 -5.72 -8.56
C GLU A 37 31.98 -5.71 -8.23
N ILE A 38 31.28 -4.57 -8.42
CA ILE A 38 29.83 -4.51 -8.17
C ILE A 38 29.01 -5.25 -9.24
N SER A 39 29.45 -5.27 -10.51
CA SER A 39 28.81 -6.07 -11.56
C SER A 39 28.88 -7.56 -11.23
N MET A 40 30.05 -8.05 -10.82
CA MET A 40 30.18 -9.43 -10.33
C MET A 40 29.39 -9.68 -9.06
N ALA A 41 29.31 -8.69 -8.16
CA ALA A 41 28.51 -8.80 -6.94
C ALA A 41 27.02 -8.97 -7.26
N TYR A 42 26.52 -8.25 -8.27
CA TYR A 42 25.14 -8.38 -8.75
C TYR A 42 24.89 -9.77 -9.36
N GLU A 43 25.79 -10.26 -10.22
CA GLU A 43 25.70 -11.62 -10.78
C GLU A 43 25.68 -12.71 -9.70
N GLU A 44 26.50 -12.57 -8.66
CA GLU A 44 26.50 -13.54 -7.55
C GLU A 44 25.26 -13.43 -6.68
N TYR A 45 24.71 -12.23 -6.52
CA TYR A 45 23.46 -12.03 -5.79
C TYR A 45 22.26 -12.60 -6.54
N ASP A 46 22.18 -12.46 -7.86
CA ASP A 46 21.00 -12.89 -8.62
C ASP A 46 20.78 -14.42 -8.59
N LYS A 47 21.83 -15.21 -8.33
CA LYS A 47 21.75 -16.68 -8.20
C LYS A 47 20.87 -17.12 -7.02
N ASP A 48 21.25 -16.71 -5.81
CA ASP A 48 20.65 -17.20 -4.56
C ASP A 48 19.85 -16.11 -3.83
N ARG A 49 19.97 -14.84 -4.25
CA ARG A 49 19.43 -13.63 -3.60
C ARG A 49 19.70 -13.58 -2.09
N ASN A 50 20.83 -14.15 -1.67
CA ASN A 50 21.30 -14.18 -0.29
C ASN A 50 22.65 -13.45 -0.21
N ILE A 51 22.66 -12.32 0.51
CA ILE A 51 23.83 -11.45 0.63
C ILE A 51 25.04 -12.20 1.23
N SER A 52 24.80 -13.05 2.22
CA SER A 52 25.88 -13.77 2.91
C SER A 52 26.48 -14.88 2.03
N SER A 53 25.65 -15.60 1.28
CA SER A 53 26.12 -16.59 0.29
C SER A 53 26.90 -15.89 -0.82
N ALA A 54 26.28 -14.87 -1.43
CA ALA A 54 26.86 -14.09 -2.51
C ALA A 54 28.18 -13.44 -2.10
N ALA A 55 28.31 -12.91 -0.88
CA ALA A 55 29.56 -12.32 -0.39
C ALA A 55 30.70 -13.35 -0.30
N ARG A 56 30.42 -14.59 0.10
CA ARG A 56 31.42 -15.67 0.12
C ARG A 56 31.86 -16.07 -1.28
N SER A 57 30.92 -16.16 -2.23
CA SER A 57 31.20 -16.46 -3.63
C SER A 57 31.98 -15.33 -4.30
N LEU A 58 31.58 -14.08 -4.07
CA LEU A 58 32.25 -12.87 -4.56
C LEU A 58 33.69 -12.79 -4.06
N MET A 59 33.94 -13.09 -2.79
CA MET A 59 35.29 -13.09 -2.21
C MET A 59 36.23 -14.04 -2.97
N LYS A 60 35.75 -15.24 -3.36
CA LYS A 60 36.53 -16.19 -4.16
C LYS A 60 36.78 -15.66 -5.58
N ARG A 61 35.77 -15.05 -6.20
CA ARG A 61 35.87 -14.46 -7.54
C ARG A 61 36.85 -13.28 -7.60
N ILE A 62 36.80 -12.37 -6.63
CA ILE A 62 37.73 -11.23 -6.54
C ILE A 62 39.17 -11.73 -6.33
N ALA A 63 39.36 -12.73 -5.48
CA ALA A 63 40.68 -13.34 -5.29
C ALA A 63 41.22 -13.98 -6.57
N ALA A 64 40.37 -14.62 -7.37
CA ALA A 64 40.76 -15.23 -8.64
C ALA A 64 41.05 -14.20 -9.74
N LYS A 65 40.23 -13.14 -9.88
CA LYS A 65 40.32 -12.17 -10.98
C LYS A 65 41.35 -11.07 -10.73
N PHE A 66 41.42 -10.55 -9.50
CA PHE A 66 42.25 -9.39 -9.15
C PHE A 66 43.43 -9.72 -8.24
N GLY A 67 43.55 -10.97 -7.77
CA GLY A 67 44.59 -11.38 -6.82
C GLY A 67 44.48 -10.74 -5.43
N LYS A 68 43.41 -9.97 -5.17
CA LYS A 68 43.14 -9.30 -3.90
C LYS A 68 42.31 -10.21 -3.00
N LYS A 69 42.60 -10.20 -1.69
CA LYS A 69 41.80 -10.91 -0.67
C LYS A 69 40.99 -9.90 0.14
N PRO A 70 39.84 -9.42 -0.37
CA PRO A 70 38.98 -8.51 0.38
C PRO A 70 38.39 -9.20 1.61
N SER A 71 38.05 -8.41 2.62
CA SER A 71 37.33 -8.93 3.79
C SER A 71 35.89 -9.30 3.41
N PHE A 72 35.28 -10.20 4.19
CA PHE A 72 33.86 -10.55 4.02
C PHE A 72 32.95 -9.32 4.09
N ARG A 73 33.21 -8.41 5.04
CA ARG A 73 32.47 -7.16 5.20
C ARG A 73 32.56 -6.26 3.96
N THR A 74 33.76 -6.14 3.38
CA THR A 74 33.97 -5.38 2.15
C THR A 74 33.17 -5.99 0.99
N CYS A 75 33.07 -7.32 0.90
CA CYS A 75 32.25 -7.99 -0.11
C CYS A 75 30.75 -7.73 0.11
N GLN A 76 30.28 -7.69 1.36
CA GLN A 76 28.90 -7.31 1.67
C GLN A 76 28.61 -5.86 1.25
N GLU A 77 29.54 -4.93 1.54
CA GLU A 77 29.44 -3.54 1.09
C GLU A 77 29.37 -3.41 -0.44
N ARG A 78 30.11 -4.26 -1.19
CA ARG A 78 30.01 -4.31 -2.65
C ARG A 78 28.65 -4.81 -3.15
N ILE A 79 28.06 -5.78 -2.46
CA ILE A 79 26.71 -6.25 -2.80
C ILE A 79 25.68 -5.17 -2.50
N TYR A 80 25.75 -4.50 -1.35
CA TYR A 80 24.85 -3.38 -1.05
C TYR A 80 24.97 -2.27 -2.10
N ALA A 81 26.20 -1.91 -2.47
CA ALA A 81 26.44 -0.94 -3.52
C ALA A 81 25.89 -1.40 -4.88
N ALA A 82 26.00 -2.70 -5.21
CA ALA A 82 25.43 -3.25 -6.43
C ALA A 82 23.90 -3.17 -6.43
N LEU A 83 23.25 -3.52 -5.32
CA LEU A 83 21.80 -3.40 -5.19
C LEU A 83 21.36 -1.94 -5.32
N GLU A 84 22.04 -1.02 -4.65
CA GLU A 84 21.76 0.41 -4.74
C GLU A 84 21.96 0.94 -6.16
N TYR A 85 23.00 0.49 -6.87
CA TYR A 85 23.29 0.96 -8.23
C TYR A 85 22.34 0.40 -9.28
N PHE A 86 22.03 -0.91 -9.22
CA PHE A 86 21.25 -1.60 -10.26
C PHE A 86 19.74 -1.65 -9.99
N HIS A 87 19.30 -1.48 -8.74
CA HIS A 87 17.87 -1.51 -8.38
C HIS A 87 17.26 -0.14 -8.05
N VAL A 88 17.84 0.97 -8.55
CA VAL A 88 17.32 2.34 -8.32
C VAL A 88 15.83 2.47 -8.68
N ASP A 89 15.37 1.79 -9.74
CA ASP A 89 13.99 1.84 -10.23
C ASP A 89 13.24 0.51 -10.05
N ASN A 90 13.35 -0.10 -8.86
CA ASN A 90 12.62 -1.31 -8.56
C ASN A 90 11.10 -1.03 -8.39
N ILE A 91 10.35 -1.12 -9.48
CA ILE A 91 8.89 -1.00 -9.54
C ILE A 91 8.15 -2.30 -9.14
N VAL A 92 8.87 -3.33 -8.68
CA VAL A 92 8.25 -4.59 -8.27
C VAL A 92 7.43 -4.35 -7.01
N SER A 93 6.12 -4.63 -7.10
CA SER A 93 5.19 -4.45 -5.98
C SER A 93 5.61 -5.25 -4.75
N ASP A 94 5.35 -4.72 -3.56
CA ASP A 94 5.62 -5.39 -2.28
C ASP A 94 5.03 -6.81 -2.21
N LYS A 95 3.87 -7.03 -2.84
CA LYS A 95 3.24 -8.34 -2.98
C LYS A 95 4.21 -9.38 -3.54
N VAL A 96 4.91 -9.04 -4.63
CA VAL A 96 5.83 -9.97 -5.31
C VAL A 96 7.03 -10.26 -4.42
N TRP A 97 7.54 -9.25 -3.70
CA TRP A 97 8.62 -9.44 -2.73
C TRP A 97 8.21 -10.37 -1.59
N TYR A 98 7.03 -10.17 -1.01
CA TYR A 98 6.53 -11.05 0.05
C TYR A 98 6.37 -12.50 -0.42
N ILE A 99 5.95 -12.73 -1.67
CA ILE A 99 5.87 -14.07 -2.25
C ILE A 99 7.27 -14.69 -2.44
N ASP A 100 8.23 -13.93 -2.97
CA ASP A 100 9.62 -14.36 -3.13
C ASP A 100 10.24 -14.77 -1.78
N PHE A 101 10.04 -13.95 -0.74
CA PHE A 101 10.51 -14.27 0.61
C PHE A 101 9.80 -15.50 1.20
N ALA A 102 8.50 -15.65 1.00
CA ALA A 102 7.77 -16.83 1.47
C ALA A 102 8.33 -18.12 0.85
N ASN A 103 8.60 -18.14 -0.46
CA ASN A 103 9.17 -19.30 -1.13
C ASN A 103 10.56 -19.66 -0.58
N LYS A 104 11.41 -18.66 -0.32
CA LYS A 104 12.73 -18.89 0.29
C LYS A 104 12.63 -19.50 1.68
N TYR A 105 11.74 -18.98 2.52
CA TYR A 105 11.52 -19.56 3.85
C TYR A 105 10.99 -20.99 3.78
N GLU A 106 10.22 -21.35 2.75
CA GLU A 106 9.81 -22.74 2.55
C GLU A 106 10.96 -23.65 2.15
N ASP A 107 11.89 -23.18 1.32
CA ASP A 107 13.07 -23.94 0.93
C ASP A 107 14.03 -24.10 2.13
N ASP A 108 14.22 -23.05 2.93
CA ASP A 108 14.95 -23.12 4.21
C ASP A 108 14.27 -24.09 5.19
N ALA A 109 12.93 -24.11 5.23
CA ALA A 109 12.18 -25.05 6.05
C ALA A 109 12.38 -26.50 5.59
N LYS A 110 12.41 -26.78 4.27
CA LYS A 110 12.70 -28.12 3.74
C LYS A 110 14.12 -28.55 4.11
N ALA A 111 15.10 -27.67 3.92
CA ALA A 111 16.49 -27.94 4.31
C ALA A 111 16.63 -28.22 5.82
N ALA A 112 15.90 -27.49 6.67
CA ALA A 112 15.88 -27.72 8.11
C ALA A 112 15.22 -29.06 8.49
N ILE A 113 14.16 -29.48 7.79
CA ILE A 113 13.53 -30.80 7.98
C ILE A 113 14.49 -31.93 7.59
N GLU A 114 15.19 -31.79 6.47
CA GLU A 114 16.22 -32.75 6.03
C GLU A 114 17.37 -32.86 7.04
N ALA A 115 17.70 -31.76 7.73
CA ALA A 115 18.68 -31.73 8.81
C ALA A 115 18.13 -32.17 10.18
N GLU A 116 16.87 -32.63 10.25
CA GLU A 116 16.17 -33.02 11.48
C GLU A 116 16.02 -31.88 12.52
N ASP A 117 16.21 -30.61 12.12
CA ASP A 117 15.98 -29.43 12.97
C ASP A 117 14.54 -28.92 12.81
N PHE A 118 13.62 -29.62 13.48
CA PHE A 118 12.19 -29.30 13.44
C PHE A 118 11.85 -27.95 14.08
N LYS A 119 12.68 -27.45 15.00
CA LYS A 119 12.44 -26.17 15.66
C LYS A 119 12.67 -25.03 14.68
N SER A 120 13.79 -25.05 13.96
CA SER A 120 14.07 -24.05 12.93
C SER A 120 13.09 -24.19 11.76
N ALA A 121 12.74 -25.41 11.35
CA ALA A 121 11.73 -25.64 10.32
C ALA A 121 10.37 -25.01 10.65
N TYR A 122 9.92 -25.11 11.91
CA TYR A 122 8.70 -24.46 12.36
C TYR A 122 8.79 -22.92 12.27
N LEU A 123 9.91 -22.34 12.69
CA LEU A 123 10.11 -20.88 12.61
C LEU A 123 10.10 -20.39 11.16
N PHE A 124 10.76 -21.11 10.25
CA PHE A 124 10.76 -20.77 8.84
C PHE A 124 9.37 -20.89 8.21
N ARG A 125 8.61 -21.94 8.53
CA ARG A 125 7.22 -22.06 8.08
C ARG A 125 6.32 -20.94 8.58
N LYS A 126 6.47 -20.55 9.85
CA LYS A 126 5.73 -19.43 10.41
C LYS A 126 6.08 -18.12 9.71
N ALA A 127 7.36 -17.86 9.45
CA ALA A 127 7.80 -16.68 8.70
C ALA A 127 7.25 -16.68 7.26
N ALA A 128 7.19 -17.84 6.60
CA ALA A 128 6.59 -17.97 5.27
C ALA A 128 5.09 -17.63 5.27
N GLU A 129 4.36 -18.09 6.28
CA GLU A 129 2.94 -17.78 6.47
C GLU A 129 2.71 -16.27 6.69
N GLU A 130 3.50 -15.65 7.58
CA GLU A 130 3.45 -14.19 7.81
C GLU A 130 3.72 -13.38 6.53
N CYS A 131 4.65 -13.83 5.68
CA CYS A 131 4.90 -13.22 4.38
C CYS A 131 3.69 -13.35 3.45
N ARG A 132 2.99 -14.50 3.44
CA ARG A 132 1.79 -14.68 2.62
C ARG A 132 0.61 -13.84 3.09
N GLU A 133 0.44 -13.68 4.40
CA GLU A 133 -0.55 -12.77 4.97
C GLU A 133 -0.28 -11.33 4.54
N LYS A 134 0.97 -10.86 4.67
CA LYS A 134 1.38 -9.52 4.20
C LYS A 134 1.17 -9.34 2.70
N SER A 135 1.45 -10.35 1.89
CA SER A 135 1.13 -10.36 0.46
C SER A 135 -0.37 -10.20 0.19
N SER A 136 -1.22 -10.90 0.96
CA SER A 136 -2.68 -10.78 0.83
C SER A 136 -3.17 -9.39 1.20
N ILE A 137 -2.61 -8.78 2.27
CA ILE A 137 -2.92 -7.41 2.68
C ILE A 137 -2.46 -6.40 1.61
N ALA A 138 -1.26 -6.56 1.06
CA ALA A 138 -0.76 -5.71 -0.01
C ALA A 138 -1.63 -5.80 -1.29
N ALA A 139 -2.21 -6.97 -1.57
CA ALA A 139 -3.13 -7.15 -2.69
C ALA A 139 -4.49 -6.46 -2.47
N SER A 140 -5.03 -6.48 -1.24
CA SER A 140 -6.29 -5.80 -0.93
C SER A 140 -6.16 -4.27 -0.92
N LEU A 141 -5.02 -3.74 -0.45
CA LEU A 141 -4.72 -2.30 -0.49
C LEU A 141 -4.68 -1.74 -1.92
N ASN A 142 -4.12 -2.51 -2.87
CA ASN A 142 -4.05 -2.08 -4.28
C ASN A 142 -5.41 -2.09 -5.01
N THR A 143 -6.41 -2.79 -4.47
CA THR A 143 -7.75 -2.89 -5.07
C THR A 143 -8.77 -1.93 -4.44
N GLY A 144 -8.46 -1.38 -3.27
CA GLY A 144 -9.33 -0.48 -2.52
C GLY A 144 -9.16 0.99 -2.89
N PHE A 145 -9.64 1.42 -4.06
CA PHE A 145 -9.97 2.84 -4.27
C PHE A 145 -11.25 3.15 -3.47
N VAL A 146 -11.11 3.28 -2.14
CA VAL A 146 -12.21 3.73 -1.30
C VAL A 146 -12.26 5.26 -1.41
N PRO A 147 -13.33 5.88 -1.92
CA PRO A 147 -13.44 7.33 -1.92
C PRO A 147 -13.39 7.81 -0.47
N VAL A 148 -12.32 8.48 -0.10
CA VAL A 148 -12.21 9.16 1.20
C VAL A 148 -13.15 10.37 1.13
N LEU A 149 -14.35 10.20 1.67
CA LEU A 149 -15.29 11.31 1.89
C LEU A 149 -14.72 12.16 3.03
N LEU A 150 -14.02 13.24 2.66
CA LEU A 150 -13.60 14.30 3.57
C LEU A 150 -14.82 15.14 3.94
N LEU A 151 -15.66 14.63 4.83
CA LEU A 151 -16.64 15.47 5.52
C LEU A 151 -15.89 16.22 6.61
N SER A 152 -15.67 17.52 6.45
CA SER A 152 -15.16 18.29 7.57
C SER A 152 -16.24 18.38 8.65
N PRO A 153 -15.88 18.28 9.94
CA PRO A 153 -16.84 18.43 11.05
C PRO A 153 -17.40 19.86 11.13
N ASP A 154 -16.84 20.80 10.36
CA ASP A 154 -17.20 22.21 10.35
C ASP A 154 -18.28 22.55 9.31
N ILE A 155 -18.64 21.62 8.41
CA ILE A 155 -19.70 21.86 7.42
C ILE A 155 -21.03 21.40 8.00
N SER A 156 -21.94 22.34 8.17
CA SER A 156 -23.31 22.04 8.60
C SER A 156 -24.16 21.60 7.41
N LEU A 157 -25.23 20.84 7.66
CA LEU A 157 -26.20 20.45 6.62
C LEU A 157 -26.83 21.67 5.92
N VAL A 158 -26.89 22.82 6.58
CA VAL A 158 -27.39 24.07 5.98
C VAL A 158 -26.44 24.55 4.87
N ASP A 159 -25.13 24.35 5.01
CA ASP A 159 -24.13 24.71 3.99
C ASP A 159 -24.23 23.82 2.74
N TYR A 160 -24.82 22.63 2.88
CA TYR A 160 -25.19 21.75 1.77
C TYR A 160 -26.53 22.12 1.10
N GLY A 161 -27.20 23.18 1.56
CA GLY A 161 -28.48 23.66 1.01
C GLY A 161 -29.73 23.04 1.62
N PHE A 162 -29.61 22.32 2.75
CA PHE A 162 -30.78 21.82 3.46
C PHE A 162 -31.44 22.94 4.29
N GLU A 163 -32.74 23.15 4.08
CA GLU A 163 -33.51 24.12 4.87
C GLU A 163 -33.71 23.62 6.31
N SER A 164 -33.27 24.41 7.30
CA SER A 164 -33.55 24.12 8.70
C SER A 164 -35.00 24.51 9.03
N LYS A 165 -35.86 23.51 9.24
CA LYS A 165 -37.23 23.75 9.71
C LYS A 165 -37.23 24.03 11.21
N SER A 166 -37.99 25.04 11.63
CA SER A 166 -38.10 25.40 13.04
C SER A 166 -38.78 24.28 13.83
N MET A 167 -38.22 23.91 14.99
CA MET A 167 -38.83 22.91 15.88
C MET A 167 -40.29 23.24 16.25
N LYS A 168 -40.64 24.54 16.28
CA LYS A 168 -42.01 24.99 16.54
C LYS A 168 -42.96 24.65 15.38
N GLU A 169 -42.48 24.71 14.13
CA GLU A 169 -43.28 24.37 12.95
C GLU A 169 -43.49 22.86 12.84
N ILE A 170 -42.48 22.07 13.19
CA ILE A 170 -42.58 20.60 13.27
C ILE A 170 -43.62 20.20 14.32
N ALA A 171 -43.55 20.80 15.52
CA ALA A 171 -44.52 20.55 16.58
C ALA A 171 -45.95 20.99 16.18
N ARG A 172 -46.09 22.14 15.52
CA ARG A 172 -47.38 22.63 15.02
C ARG A 172 -47.98 21.67 14.00
N LYS A 173 -47.21 21.25 12.99
CA LYS A 173 -47.66 20.32 11.94
C LYS A 173 -48.05 18.96 12.51
N ASN A 174 -47.32 18.46 13.50
CA ASN A 174 -47.65 17.21 14.18
C ASN A 174 -48.98 17.31 14.95
N ASN A 175 -49.19 18.40 15.70
CA ASN A 175 -50.44 18.64 16.43
C ASN A 175 -51.62 18.80 15.46
N GLU A 176 -51.48 19.59 14.39
CA GLU A 176 -52.50 19.76 13.35
C GLU A 176 -52.86 18.40 12.70
N GLY A 177 -51.85 17.58 12.35
CA GLY A 177 -52.06 16.23 11.81
C GLY A 177 -52.78 15.29 12.78
N PHE A 178 -52.49 15.39 14.09
CA PHE A 178 -53.20 14.63 15.12
C PHE A 178 -54.70 14.98 15.18
N TYR A 179 -55.05 16.28 15.18
CA TYR A 179 -56.46 16.69 15.22
C TYR A 179 -57.23 16.30 13.97
N ILE A 180 -56.59 16.36 12.78
CA ILE A 180 -57.19 15.89 11.53
C ILE A 180 -57.52 14.39 11.62
N LYS A 181 -56.54 13.56 12.02
CA LYS A 181 -56.74 12.11 12.20
C LYS A 181 -57.83 11.81 13.23
N HIS A 182 -57.89 12.58 14.31
CA HIS A 182 -58.90 12.40 15.35
C HIS A 182 -60.31 12.74 14.86
N ILE A 183 -60.51 13.88 14.20
CA ILE A 183 -61.80 14.29 13.65
C ILE A 183 -62.30 13.30 12.58
N ASP A 184 -61.39 12.79 11.74
CA ASP A 184 -61.75 11.82 10.70
C ASP A 184 -62.20 10.48 11.26
N SER A 185 -61.60 10.05 12.37
CA SER A 185 -61.95 8.80 13.04
C SER A 185 -63.32 8.79 13.73
N LEU A 186 -63.96 9.96 13.91
CA LEU A 186 -65.26 10.06 14.56
C LEU A 186 -66.38 9.53 13.64
N PRO A 187 -67.32 8.70 14.14
CA PRO A 187 -68.46 8.18 13.36
C PRO A 187 -69.61 9.20 13.32
N ILE A 188 -69.34 10.39 12.80
CA ILE A 188 -70.29 11.50 12.65
C ILE A 188 -70.45 11.87 11.18
N ASP A 189 -71.52 12.60 10.85
CA ASP A 189 -71.80 13.03 9.49
C ASP A 189 -70.72 13.98 8.95
N GLU A 190 -70.51 14.00 7.63
CA GLU A 190 -69.46 14.81 7.00
C GLU A 190 -69.67 16.31 7.22
N ILE A 191 -70.92 16.75 7.39
CA ILE A 191 -71.27 18.13 7.70
C ILE A 191 -70.75 18.52 9.10
N GLU A 192 -70.87 17.61 10.08
CA GLU A 192 -70.34 17.85 11.43
C GLU A 192 -68.81 17.78 11.47
N LYS A 193 -68.18 16.89 10.68
CA LYS A 193 -66.71 16.88 10.54
C LYS A 193 -66.18 18.19 9.97
N LYS A 194 -66.86 18.77 8.98
CA LYS A 194 -66.51 20.08 8.40
C LYS A 194 -66.67 21.21 9.43
N ARG A 195 -67.71 21.19 10.27
CA ARG A 195 -67.84 22.15 11.38
C ARG A 195 -66.68 22.01 12.36
N LEU A 196 -66.37 20.81 12.81
CA LEU A 196 -65.30 20.56 13.79
C LEU A 196 -63.92 20.95 13.28
N ARG A 197 -63.64 20.76 11.98
CA ARG A 197 -62.41 21.24 11.35
C ARG A 197 -62.30 22.77 11.37
N ARG A 198 -63.43 23.46 11.15
CA ARG A 198 -63.51 24.93 11.19
C ARG A 198 -63.37 25.47 12.61
N ASP A 199 -64.02 24.84 13.58
CA ASP A 199 -63.93 25.23 15.00
C ASP A 199 -62.50 25.04 15.55
N ALA A 200 -61.73 24.11 14.98
CA ALA A 200 -60.34 23.85 15.32
C ALA A 200 -59.31 24.69 14.52
N ASP A 201 -59.76 25.65 13.70
CA ASP A 201 -58.91 26.46 12.80
C ASP A 201 -57.97 25.62 11.90
N LEU A 202 -58.41 24.43 11.47
CA LEU A 202 -57.64 23.55 10.59
C LEU A 202 -57.88 23.88 9.10
N PRO A 203 -56.85 23.80 8.24
CA PRO A 203 -57.01 24.02 6.80
C PRO A 203 -57.97 22.96 6.18
N GLU A 204 -58.87 23.39 5.29
CA GLU A 204 -59.88 22.52 4.65
C GLU A 204 -59.29 21.56 3.58
N THR A 205 -58.00 21.67 3.24
CA THR A 205 -57.37 20.83 2.22
C THR A 205 -56.86 19.50 2.78
N PRO A 206 -56.93 18.40 1.99
CA PRO A 206 -56.41 17.10 2.41
C PRO A 206 -54.89 17.17 2.63
N TYR A 207 -54.43 16.52 3.70
CA TYR A 207 -53.03 16.41 4.06
C TYR A 207 -52.33 15.41 3.13
N GLU A 208 -51.28 15.83 2.44
CA GLU A 208 -50.34 14.90 1.81
C GLU A 208 -49.28 14.50 2.85
N GLU A 209 -49.30 13.22 3.26
CA GLU A 209 -48.15 12.59 3.91
C GLU A 209 -47.01 12.57 2.88
N ILE A 210 -46.00 13.43 3.06
CA ILE A 210 -44.73 13.24 2.38
C ILE A 210 -44.05 12.08 3.10
N GLU A 211 -44.14 10.89 2.53
CA GLU A 211 -43.29 9.76 2.90
C GLU A 211 -41.84 10.15 2.64
N SER A 212 -41.02 10.14 3.68
CA SER A 212 -39.57 10.25 3.55
C SER A 212 -39.01 8.85 3.27
N ASP A 213 -38.57 8.62 2.02
CA ASP A 213 -37.64 7.53 1.69
C ASP A 213 -36.28 7.73 2.39
#